data_AF-A0A401GYE8-F1
#
_entry.id   AF-A0A401GYE8-F1
#
_cell.length_a   1.000
_cell.length_b   1.000
_cell.length_c   1.000
_cell.angle_alpha   90.00
_cell.angle_beta   90.00
_cell.angle_gamma   90.00
#
_symmetry.space_group_name_H-M   'P 1'
#
loop_
_entity.id
_entity.type
_entity.pdbx_description
1 polymer ?
#
loop_
_entity_poly.entity_id
_entity_poly.type
_entity_poly.pdbx_seq_one_letter_code
_entity_poly.pdbx_strand_id
1 'polypeptide(L)'
;MVRCSLDIRILPRIGRTCTSQQPKFPTYPNPLSAAQTGAGLTATAAAVVVMGKGGAVVILLVVFMAVTSALSAELIGVSSLFAYDLYRTYYRPNATGADIVRVSHYFICAWALWIGAWATILNAATINLGWLFYVEGLLLSPVVFPIGLTVTWSKLTGAGVICGTIIGAILSMLAWMISCWKIFGTINVTNLAEPYSAVCSGVTGLIFSGIITILVSLAKPANYDFSGTRAIVMYDDVETEGIGEDSKSSSSRQNKDANVSDVGSAPSSDAVLPRAAVDRAELMRIFKRAMWYCLALTVIVGIVVPLPMFFAQYTFSKSFYKFWVACTIIWAAMSGIFCIILPVWESRVEIGIIMGGACRMLLQRPQERPTQQ
;
A
#
# COMPACT_ATOMS: atom_id res chain seq x y z
N MET A 1 -2.44 1.57 7.63
CA MET A 1 -2.64 0.63 8.76
C MET A 1 -3.55 1.16 9.89
N VAL A 2 -4.25 2.30 9.75
CA VAL A 2 -5.27 2.75 10.75
C VAL A 2 -6.58 3.09 10.03
N ARG A 3 -7.12 2.11 9.30
CA ARG A 3 -8.48 2.20 8.73
C ARG A 3 -9.46 1.16 9.28
N CYS A 4 -9.02 0.34 10.22
CA CYS A 4 -9.83 -0.71 10.83
C CYS A 4 -9.57 -0.75 12.33
N SER A 5 -10.36 0.00 13.10
CA SER A 5 -10.61 -0.26 14.53
C SER A 5 -11.78 0.54 15.10
N LEU A 6 -12.50 1.34 14.29
CA LEU A 6 -13.88 1.70 14.64
C LEU A 6 -14.74 0.44 14.51
N ASP A 7 -14.88 -0.24 15.65
CA ASP A 7 -15.89 -1.22 16.00
C ASP A 7 -16.80 -1.65 14.83
N ILE A 8 -16.34 -2.68 14.11
CA ILE A 8 -17.07 -3.33 13.00
C ILE A 8 -18.38 -3.98 13.48
N ARG A 9 -18.71 -4.00 14.78
CA ARG A 9 -20.07 -4.33 15.25
C ARG A 9 -21.00 -3.11 15.30
N ILE A 10 -20.47 -1.90 15.45
CA ILE A 10 -21.25 -0.67 15.56
C ILE A 10 -21.67 -0.16 14.18
N LEU A 11 -20.81 -0.19 13.17
CA LEU A 11 -21.17 0.24 11.80
C LEU A 11 -22.34 -0.58 11.18
N PRO A 12 -22.38 -1.92 11.29
CA PRO A 12 -23.53 -2.72 10.87
C PRO A 12 -24.78 -2.50 11.73
N ARG A 13 -24.65 -2.32 13.05
CA ARG A 13 -25.81 -2.11 13.95
C ARG A 13 -26.41 -0.71 13.80
N ILE A 14 -25.58 0.33 13.67
CA ILE A 14 -26.01 1.71 13.37
C ILE A 14 -26.57 1.78 11.96
N GLY A 15 -25.94 1.10 10.98
CA GLY A 15 -26.50 0.91 9.65
C GLY A 15 -27.87 0.26 9.70
N ARG A 16 -28.05 -0.88 10.37
CA ARG A 16 -29.35 -1.57 10.49
C ARG A 16 -30.43 -0.74 11.21
N THR A 17 -30.09 0.03 12.24
CA THR A 17 -31.06 0.82 13.01
C THR A 17 -31.41 2.16 12.35
N CYS A 18 -30.47 2.79 11.63
CA CYS A 18 -30.76 4.00 10.85
C CYS A 18 -31.60 3.70 9.60
N THR A 19 -31.52 2.47 9.08
CA THR A 19 -32.19 2.06 7.83
C THR A 19 -33.62 1.57 8.03
N SER A 20 -33.95 1.03 9.20
CA SER A 20 -35.33 0.66 9.55
C SER A 20 -36.24 1.84 9.91
N GLN A 21 -35.69 3.06 10.06
CA GLN A 21 -36.45 4.25 10.47
C GLN A 21 -36.71 5.25 9.33
N GLN A 22 -36.19 5.03 8.12
CA GLN A 22 -36.30 5.96 7.00
C GLN A 22 -37.17 5.36 5.87
N PRO A 23 -38.34 5.95 5.55
CA PRO A 23 -39.23 5.42 4.50
C PRO A 23 -38.63 5.51 3.09
N LYS A 24 -37.54 6.25 2.91
CA LYS A 24 -36.78 6.34 1.64
C LYS A 24 -35.75 5.21 1.46
N PHE A 25 -35.64 4.29 2.40
CA PHE A 25 -34.66 3.21 2.33
C PHE A 25 -35.08 2.11 1.34
N PRO A 26 -34.17 1.58 0.48
CA PRO A 26 -34.54 0.62 -0.57
C PRO A 26 -35.17 -0.68 -0.08
N THR A 27 -34.85 -1.11 1.15
CA THR A 27 -35.40 -2.33 1.76
C THR A 27 -36.42 -2.05 2.87
N TYR A 28 -36.86 -0.79 3.05
CA TYR A 28 -37.81 -0.42 4.10
C TYR A 28 -39.09 -1.29 4.03
N PRO A 29 -39.61 -1.80 5.17
CA PRO A 29 -39.19 -1.55 6.55
C PRO A 29 -38.05 -2.46 7.07
N ASN A 30 -37.59 -3.42 6.25
CA ASN A 30 -36.60 -4.40 6.67
C ASN A 30 -35.17 -3.83 6.60
N PRO A 31 -34.37 -3.98 7.67
CA PRO A 31 -32.95 -3.62 7.61
C PRO A 31 -32.20 -4.54 6.64
N LEU A 32 -31.05 -4.09 6.13
CA LEU A 32 -30.16 -4.93 5.31
C LEU A 32 -29.83 -6.24 6.05
N SER A 33 -29.86 -7.36 5.32
CA SER A 33 -29.48 -8.65 5.89
C SER A 33 -28.01 -8.65 6.31
N ALA A 34 -27.64 -9.54 7.24
CA ALA A 34 -26.25 -9.69 7.66
C ALA A 34 -25.33 -10.02 6.48
N ALA A 35 -25.81 -10.81 5.52
CA ALA A 35 -25.10 -11.13 4.29
C ALA A 35 -24.88 -9.91 3.39
N GLN A 36 -25.89 -9.07 3.18
CA GLN A 36 -25.76 -7.83 2.39
C GLN A 36 -24.81 -6.83 3.06
N THR A 37 -24.86 -6.75 4.38
CA THR A 37 -23.94 -5.90 5.15
C THR A 37 -22.50 -6.40 5.07
N GLY A 38 -22.29 -7.72 5.20
CA GLY A 38 -20.98 -8.36 5.09
C GLY A 38 -20.40 -8.33 3.67
N ALA A 39 -21.26 -8.23 2.65
CA ALA A 39 -20.88 -8.02 1.25
C ALA A 39 -20.58 -6.54 0.91
N GLY A 40 -20.67 -5.62 1.88
CA GLY A 40 -20.32 -4.22 1.69
C GLY A 40 -21.39 -3.34 1.03
N LEU A 41 -22.64 -3.80 0.93
CA LEU A 41 -23.74 -3.03 0.31
C LEU A 41 -24.29 -1.89 1.19
N THR A 42 -23.71 -1.64 2.35
CA THR A 42 -24.14 -0.55 3.25
C THR A 42 -23.89 0.83 2.64
N ALA A 43 -22.74 1.04 2.00
CA ALA A 43 -22.39 2.32 1.38
C ALA A 43 -23.28 2.63 0.15
N THR A 44 -23.53 1.63 -0.69
CA THR A 44 -24.41 1.75 -1.86
C THR A 44 -25.84 2.04 -1.44
N ALA A 45 -26.36 1.33 -0.44
CA ALA A 45 -27.71 1.57 0.06
C ALA A 45 -27.88 2.96 0.68
N ALA A 46 -26.87 3.46 1.40
CA ALA A 46 -26.88 4.83 1.92
C ALA A 46 -26.86 5.88 0.80
N ALA A 47 -26.07 5.68 -0.26
CA ALA A 47 -26.03 6.59 -1.39
C ALA A 47 -27.36 6.68 -2.14
N VAL A 48 -28.09 5.56 -2.27
CA VAL A 48 -29.43 5.55 -2.88
C VAL A 48 -30.43 6.38 -2.08
N VAL A 49 -30.32 6.40 -0.75
CA VAL A 49 -31.20 7.19 0.11
C VAL A 49 -30.95 8.69 -0.06
N VAL A 50 -29.67 9.08 -0.22
CA VAL A 50 -29.26 10.49 -0.28
C VAL A 50 -29.44 11.08 -1.68
N MET A 51 -29.07 10.34 -2.72
CA MET A 51 -28.99 10.85 -4.10
C MET A 51 -29.94 10.11 -5.07
N GLY A 52 -30.82 9.24 -4.57
CA GLY A 52 -31.72 8.44 -5.40
C GLY A 52 -30.98 7.43 -6.28
N LYS A 53 -31.58 7.07 -7.42
CA LYS A 53 -30.99 6.11 -8.38
C LYS A 53 -29.62 6.57 -8.90
N GLY A 54 -29.40 7.88 -9.04
CA GLY A 54 -28.11 8.45 -9.44
C GLY A 54 -26.99 8.14 -8.43
N GLY A 55 -27.31 8.05 -7.14
CA GLY A 55 -26.34 7.69 -6.09
C GLY A 55 -25.76 6.28 -6.25
N ALA A 56 -26.57 5.31 -6.67
CA ALA A 56 -26.08 3.96 -6.96
C ALA A 56 -25.08 3.96 -8.12
N VAL A 57 -25.36 4.71 -9.19
CA VAL A 57 -24.48 4.83 -10.35
C VAL A 57 -23.16 5.49 -9.95
N VAL A 58 -23.20 6.56 -9.15
CA VAL A 58 -22.01 7.25 -8.67
C VAL A 58 -21.14 6.32 -7.81
N ILE A 59 -21.72 5.59 -6.85
CA ILE A 59 -20.93 4.64 -6.05
C ILE A 59 -20.34 3.53 -6.92
N LEU A 60 -21.09 3.01 -7.89
CA LEU A 60 -20.56 2.00 -8.81
C LEU A 60 -19.35 2.52 -9.57
N LEU A 61 -19.43 3.73 -10.12
CA LEU A 61 -18.32 4.37 -10.84
C LEU A 61 -17.12 4.63 -9.92
N VAL A 62 -17.35 5.15 -8.71
CA VAL A 62 -16.29 5.41 -7.73
C VAL A 62 -15.60 4.12 -7.31
N VAL A 63 -16.35 3.05 -7.03
CA VAL A 63 -15.78 1.75 -6.67
C VAL A 63 -15.01 1.15 -7.84
N PHE A 64 -15.55 1.22 -9.07
CA PHE A 64 -14.85 0.74 -10.27
C PHE A 64 -13.51 1.45 -10.46
N MET A 65 -13.51 2.78 -10.45
CA MET A 65 -12.28 3.58 -10.61
C MET A 65 -11.28 3.34 -9.47
N ALA A 66 -11.76 3.24 -8.23
CA ALA A 66 -10.90 2.97 -7.08
C ALA A 66 -10.24 1.58 -7.16
N VAL A 67 -11.00 0.55 -7.53
CA VAL A 67 -10.49 -0.82 -7.67
C VAL A 67 -9.53 -0.93 -8.84
N THR A 68 -9.85 -0.37 -10.01
CA THR A 68 -8.95 -0.37 -11.17
C THR A 68 -7.63 0.35 -10.85
N SER A 69 -7.68 1.50 -10.19
CA SER A 69 -6.47 2.23 -9.79
C SER A 69 -5.62 1.44 -8.79
N ALA A 70 -6.23 0.83 -7.77
CA ALA A 70 -5.51 0.00 -6.79
C ALA A 70 -4.90 -1.24 -7.44
N LEU A 71 -5.66 -1.94 -8.30
CA LEU A 71 -5.18 -3.11 -9.04
C LEU A 71 -3.98 -2.77 -9.94
N SER A 72 -4.01 -1.65 -10.65
CA SER A 72 -2.87 -1.21 -11.46
C SER A 72 -1.63 -0.95 -10.62
N ALA A 73 -1.77 -0.27 -9.47
CA ALA A 73 -0.65 0.00 -8.58
C ALA A 73 -0.05 -1.28 -7.98
N GLU A 74 -0.90 -2.24 -7.55
CA GLU A 74 -0.45 -3.52 -7.02
C GLU A 74 0.22 -4.38 -8.10
N LEU A 75 -0.34 -4.43 -9.32
CA LEU A 75 0.25 -5.20 -10.43
C LEU A 75 1.67 -4.72 -10.77
N ILE A 76 1.88 -3.41 -10.83
CA ILE A 76 3.20 -2.80 -11.06
C ILE A 76 4.13 -3.06 -9.87
N GLY A 77 3.61 -2.97 -8.64
CA GLY A 77 4.38 -3.25 -7.43
C GLY A 77 4.89 -4.68 -7.37
N VAL A 78 4.03 -5.68 -7.60
CA VAL A 78 4.44 -7.09 -7.55
C VAL A 78 5.31 -7.46 -8.75
N SER A 79 5.07 -6.89 -9.94
CA SER A 79 5.89 -7.18 -11.11
C SER A 79 7.31 -6.61 -10.99
N SER A 80 7.48 -5.43 -10.41
CA SER A 80 8.79 -4.84 -10.14
C SER A 80 9.56 -5.63 -9.07
N LEU A 81 8.88 -6.06 -7.99
CA LEU A 81 9.47 -6.97 -7.01
C LEU A 81 9.96 -8.25 -7.68
N PHE A 82 9.11 -8.89 -8.50
CA PHE A 82 9.53 -10.10 -9.21
C PHE A 82 10.71 -9.85 -10.16
N ALA A 83 10.70 -8.75 -10.92
CA ALA A 83 11.71 -8.46 -11.93
C ALA A 83 13.08 -8.07 -11.32
N TYR A 84 13.10 -7.23 -10.28
CA TYR A 84 14.33 -6.77 -9.65
C TYR A 84 14.82 -7.71 -8.55
N ASP A 85 13.93 -8.13 -7.64
CA ASP A 85 14.33 -8.88 -6.46
C ASP A 85 14.48 -10.37 -6.76
N LEU A 86 13.71 -10.92 -7.71
CA LEU A 86 13.79 -12.33 -8.07
C LEU A 86 14.58 -12.54 -9.36
N TYR A 87 14.10 -12.00 -10.48
CA TYR A 87 14.66 -12.27 -11.81
C TYR A 87 16.08 -11.74 -11.94
N ARG A 88 16.31 -10.45 -11.66
CA ARG A 88 17.66 -9.87 -11.73
C ARG A 88 18.58 -10.47 -10.67
N THR A 89 18.16 -10.54 -9.41
CA THR A 89 19.06 -10.98 -8.33
C THR A 89 19.46 -12.46 -8.41
N TYR A 90 18.52 -13.37 -8.73
CA TYR A 90 18.77 -14.81 -8.64
C TYR A 90 18.86 -15.52 -10.00
N TYR A 91 18.08 -15.12 -11.01
CA TYR A 91 18.05 -15.83 -12.29
C TYR A 91 19.04 -15.27 -13.31
N ARG A 92 19.09 -13.94 -13.48
CA ARG A 92 19.94 -13.29 -14.48
C ARG A 92 20.50 -11.95 -13.95
N PRO A 93 21.61 -11.97 -13.20
CA PRO A 93 22.26 -10.77 -12.63
C PRO A 93 22.60 -9.68 -13.63
N ASN A 94 22.95 -10.05 -14.86
CA ASN A 94 23.34 -9.14 -15.94
C ASN A 94 22.20 -8.87 -16.94
N ALA A 95 20.93 -8.89 -16.50
CA ALA A 95 19.80 -8.59 -17.37
C ALA A 95 19.78 -7.10 -17.78
N THR A 96 19.60 -6.84 -19.08
CA THR A 96 19.42 -5.49 -19.64
C THR A 96 18.04 -4.93 -19.25
N GLY A 97 17.90 -3.60 -19.18
CA GLY A 97 16.63 -2.95 -18.85
C GLY A 97 15.45 -3.41 -19.72
N ALA A 98 15.67 -3.58 -21.03
CA ALA A 98 14.65 -4.09 -21.94
C ALA A 98 14.16 -5.52 -21.60
N ASP A 99 15.05 -6.37 -21.06
CA ASP A 99 14.68 -7.73 -20.64
C ASP A 99 13.87 -7.69 -19.34
N ILE A 100 14.23 -6.81 -18.40
CA ILE A 100 13.53 -6.60 -17.12
C ILE A 100 12.09 -6.13 -17.39
N VAL A 101 11.92 -5.16 -18.29
CA VAL A 101 10.59 -4.65 -18.68
C VAL A 101 9.74 -5.74 -19.33
N ARG A 102 10.31 -6.55 -20.23
CA ARG A 102 9.57 -7.66 -20.86
C ARG A 102 9.10 -8.68 -19.84
N VAL A 103 9.98 -9.11 -18.94
CA VAL A 103 9.64 -10.09 -17.88
C VAL A 103 8.58 -9.51 -16.94
N SER A 104 8.68 -8.23 -16.59
CA SER A 104 7.66 -7.54 -15.80
C SER A 104 6.29 -7.58 -16.47
N HIS A 105 6.17 -7.28 -17.77
CA HIS A 105 4.90 -7.34 -18.50
C HIS A 105 4.30 -8.75 -18.56
N TYR A 106 5.13 -9.77 -18.80
CA TYR A 106 4.65 -11.16 -18.76
C TYR A 106 4.12 -11.54 -17.37
N PHE A 107 4.82 -11.10 -16.32
CA PHE A 107 4.42 -11.36 -14.95
C PHE A 107 3.13 -10.61 -14.57
N ILE A 108 2.92 -9.38 -15.04
CA ILE A 108 1.67 -8.62 -14.85
C ILE A 108 0.47 -9.43 -15.38
N CYS A 109 0.56 -9.97 -16.59
CA CYS A 109 -0.51 -10.78 -17.17
C CYS A 109 -0.80 -12.05 -16.34
N ALA A 110 0.25 -12.76 -15.93
CA ALA A 110 0.12 -13.97 -15.11
C ALA A 110 -0.48 -13.66 -13.73
N TRP A 111 -0.03 -12.58 -13.09
CA TRP A 111 -0.50 -12.16 -11.77
C TRP A 111 -1.94 -11.65 -11.81
N ALA A 112 -2.36 -10.95 -12.87
CA ALA A 112 -3.73 -10.52 -13.06
C ALA A 112 -4.70 -11.72 -13.16
N LEU A 113 -4.31 -12.76 -13.91
CA LEU A 113 -5.08 -14.01 -13.98
C LEU A 113 -5.13 -14.73 -12.64
N TRP A 114 -4.02 -14.72 -11.90
CA TRP A 114 -3.95 -15.31 -10.55
C TRP A 114 -4.88 -14.61 -9.56
N ILE A 115 -4.84 -13.28 -9.47
CA ILE A 115 -5.76 -12.52 -8.59
C ILE A 115 -7.21 -12.75 -9.00
N GLY A 116 -7.52 -12.76 -10.31
CA GLY A 116 -8.86 -13.03 -10.81
C GLY A 116 -9.36 -14.43 -10.43
N ALA A 117 -8.53 -15.45 -10.59
CA ALA A 117 -8.84 -16.82 -10.16
C ALA A 117 -9.02 -16.92 -8.65
N TRP A 118 -8.19 -16.23 -7.86
CA TRP A 118 -8.30 -16.24 -6.41
C TRP A 118 -9.56 -15.53 -5.91
N ALA A 119 -9.93 -14.42 -6.55
CA ALA A 119 -11.18 -13.71 -6.25
C ALA A 119 -12.43 -14.56 -6.54
N THR A 120 -12.45 -15.32 -7.65
CA THR A 120 -13.58 -16.21 -7.97
C THR A 120 -13.68 -17.38 -6.99
N ILE A 121 -12.55 -17.95 -6.55
CA ILE A 121 -12.51 -19.01 -5.53
C ILE A 121 -13.07 -18.50 -4.19
N LEU A 122 -12.63 -17.32 -3.74
CA LEU A 122 -13.12 -16.73 -2.48
C LEU A 122 -14.61 -16.40 -2.54
N ASN A 123 -15.10 -15.93 -3.68
CA ASN A 123 -16.53 -15.70 -3.91
C ASN A 123 -17.34 -17.01 -3.91
N ALA A 124 -16.81 -18.07 -4.53
CA ALA A 124 -17.44 -19.40 -4.53
C ALA A 124 -17.47 -20.03 -3.12
N ALA A 125 -16.45 -19.77 -2.30
CA ALA A 125 -16.40 -20.17 -0.90
C ALA A 125 -17.29 -19.32 0.03
N THR A 126 -18.07 -18.36 -0.52
CA THR A 126 -18.98 -17.47 0.23
C THR A 126 -18.31 -16.67 1.35
N ILE A 127 -17.02 -16.35 1.17
CA ILE A 127 -16.26 -15.54 2.13
C ILE A 127 -16.68 -14.07 2.00
N ASN A 128 -16.97 -13.43 3.13
CA ASN A 128 -17.36 -12.02 3.17
C ASN A 128 -16.13 -11.09 3.29
N LEU A 129 -16.32 -9.79 2.99
CA LEU A 129 -15.23 -8.81 3.04
C LEU A 129 -14.65 -8.65 4.46
N GLY A 130 -15.50 -8.81 5.49
CA GLY A 130 -15.06 -8.72 6.88
C GLY A 130 -13.99 -9.77 7.22
N TRP A 131 -14.23 -11.02 6.82
CA TRP A 131 -13.25 -12.09 7.00
C TRP A 131 -11.94 -11.79 6.26
N LEU A 132 -12.01 -11.30 5.02
CA LEU A 132 -10.82 -10.94 4.24
C LEU A 132 -9.98 -9.86 4.92
N PHE A 133 -10.61 -8.80 5.43
CA PHE A 133 -9.90 -7.73 6.15
C PHE A 133 -9.25 -8.22 7.45
N TYR A 134 -9.86 -9.18 8.14
CA TYR A 134 -9.24 -9.75 9.34
C TYR A 134 -8.06 -10.67 9.03
N VAL A 135 -8.12 -11.44 7.94
CA VAL A 135 -7.00 -12.27 7.48
C VAL A 135 -5.83 -11.43 6.98
N GLU A 136 -6.10 -10.36 6.26
CA GLU A 136 -5.07 -9.38 5.91
C GLU A 136 -4.41 -8.83 7.18
N GLY A 137 -5.21 -8.38 8.15
CA GLY A 137 -4.73 -7.84 9.41
C GLY A 137 -3.85 -8.83 10.20
N LEU A 138 -4.26 -10.11 10.31
CA LEU A 138 -3.52 -11.10 11.10
C LEU A 138 -2.17 -11.48 10.47
N LEU A 139 -2.07 -11.46 9.14
CA LEU A 139 -0.84 -11.80 8.41
C LEU A 139 0.14 -10.63 8.35
N LEU A 140 -0.37 -9.40 8.29
CA LEU A 140 0.47 -8.20 8.24
C LEU A 140 0.93 -7.71 9.62
N SER A 141 0.15 -7.95 10.68
CA SER A 141 0.48 -7.50 12.04
C SER A 141 1.87 -7.92 12.55
N PRO A 142 2.33 -9.18 12.34
CA PRO A 142 3.67 -9.61 12.75
C PRO A 142 4.80 -8.89 12.03
N VAL A 143 4.57 -8.32 10.85
CA VAL A 143 5.64 -7.74 10.02
C VAL A 143 5.99 -6.32 10.44
N VAL A 144 5.08 -5.64 11.15
CA VAL A 144 5.20 -4.22 11.51
C VAL A 144 6.44 -3.91 12.36
N PHE A 145 6.64 -4.67 13.44
CA PHE A 145 7.80 -4.46 14.33
C PHE A 145 9.13 -4.78 13.66
N PRO A 146 9.30 -5.95 13.02
CA PRO A 146 10.53 -6.28 12.28
C PRO A 146 10.90 -5.20 11.25
N ILE A 147 9.95 -4.74 10.41
CA ILE A 147 10.22 -3.67 9.43
C ILE A 147 10.58 -2.34 10.11
N GLY A 148 9.91 -1.97 11.21
CA GLY A 148 10.28 -0.76 11.94
C GLY A 148 11.72 -0.83 12.48
N LEU A 149 12.14 -2.00 12.95
CA LEU A 149 13.49 -2.22 13.48
C LEU A 149 14.56 -2.24 12.39
N THR A 150 14.26 -2.69 11.17
CA THR A 150 15.28 -2.73 10.08
C THR A 150 15.80 -1.34 9.73
N VAL A 151 15.01 -0.29 9.93
CA VAL A 151 15.40 1.10 9.65
C VAL A 151 15.99 1.81 10.87
N THR A 152 15.62 1.39 12.08
CA THR A 152 15.95 2.13 13.32
C THR A 152 17.05 1.52 14.16
N TRP A 153 17.38 0.23 13.97
CA TRP A 153 18.27 -0.50 14.85
C TRP A 153 19.44 -1.17 14.10
N SER A 154 20.65 -0.62 14.30
CA SER A 154 21.89 -1.12 13.66
C SER A 154 22.32 -2.52 14.11
N LYS A 155 21.80 -3.01 15.25
CA LYS A 155 22.15 -4.33 15.79
C LYS A 155 21.20 -5.45 15.38
N LEU A 156 20.22 -5.13 14.55
CA LEU A 156 19.23 -6.09 14.10
C LEU A 156 19.85 -7.15 13.18
N THR A 157 19.49 -8.41 13.41
CA THR A 157 20.00 -9.54 12.62
C THR A 157 19.00 -9.96 11.55
N GLY A 158 19.49 -10.41 10.39
CA GLY A 158 18.63 -10.99 9.35
C GLY A 158 17.84 -12.21 9.86
N ALA A 159 18.48 -13.06 10.67
CA ALA A 159 17.81 -14.19 11.32
C ALA A 159 16.70 -13.74 12.28
N GLY A 160 16.92 -12.69 13.08
CA GLY A 160 15.92 -12.14 13.98
C GLY A 160 14.69 -11.60 13.25
N VAL A 161 14.89 -10.91 12.12
CA VAL A 161 13.79 -10.43 11.28
C VAL A 161 12.98 -11.60 10.71
N ILE A 162 13.64 -12.59 10.12
CA ILE A 162 12.96 -13.74 9.48
C ILE A 162 12.24 -14.60 10.53
N CYS A 163 12.90 -14.93 11.64
CA CYS A 163 12.29 -15.70 12.71
C CYS A 163 11.13 -14.94 13.37
N GLY A 164 11.30 -13.64 13.61
CA GLY A 164 10.27 -12.79 14.19
C GLY A 164 9.02 -12.71 13.32
N THR A 165 9.15 -12.50 12.02
CA THR A 165 8.01 -12.43 11.10
C THR A 165 7.30 -13.78 10.96
N ILE A 166 8.04 -14.86 10.72
CA ILE A 166 7.45 -16.19 10.49
C ILE A 166 6.82 -16.76 11.77
N ILE A 167 7.54 -16.76 12.89
CA ILE A 167 7.02 -17.30 14.16
C ILE A 167 5.87 -16.41 14.64
N GLY A 168 5.98 -15.10 14.50
CA GLY A 168 4.90 -14.17 14.80
C GLY A 168 3.63 -14.43 13.98
N ALA A 169 3.76 -14.74 12.68
CA ALA A 169 2.63 -15.09 11.82
C ALA A 169 1.99 -16.43 12.22
N ILE A 170 2.78 -17.44 12.56
CA ILE A 170 2.27 -18.72 13.06
C ILE A 170 1.51 -18.51 14.38
N LEU A 171 2.09 -17.77 15.33
CA LEU A 171 1.45 -17.47 16.61
C LEU A 171 0.17 -16.64 16.42
N SER A 172 0.16 -15.68 15.50
CA SER A 172 -1.03 -14.91 15.13
C SER A 172 -2.16 -15.81 14.61
N MET A 173 -1.83 -16.74 13.70
CA MET A 173 -2.79 -17.70 13.15
C MET A 173 -3.34 -18.66 14.21
N LEU A 174 -2.47 -19.18 15.08
CA LEU A 174 -2.88 -20.04 16.20
C LEU A 174 -3.78 -19.28 17.17
N ALA A 175 -3.41 -18.04 17.53
CA ALA A 175 -4.22 -17.20 18.41
C ALA A 175 -5.60 -16.91 17.83
N TRP A 176 -5.71 -16.71 16.51
CA TRP A 176 -7.00 -16.53 15.83
C TRP A 176 -7.89 -17.77 15.95
N MET A 177 -7.33 -18.95 15.66
CA MET A 177 -8.06 -20.24 15.74
C MET A 177 -8.48 -20.56 17.18
N ILE A 178 -7.55 -20.40 18.13
CA ILE A 178 -7.77 -20.69 19.56
C ILE A 178 -8.78 -19.71 20.17
N SER A 179 -8.68 -18.42 19.85
CA SER A 179 -9.61 -17.40 20.34
C SER A 179 -11.02 -17.67 19.83
N CYS A 180 -11.15 -18.03 18.54
CA CYS A 180 -12.44 -18.42 17.99
C CYS A 180 -13.05 -19.61 18.74
N TRP A 181 -12.24 -20.64 19.00
CA TRP A 181 -12.70 -21.82 19.71
C TRP A 181 -13.08 -21.53 21.17
N LYS A 182 -12.27 -20.76 21.91
CA LYS A 182 -12.52 -20.44 23.32
C LYS A 182 -13.68 -19.47 23.54
N ILE A 183 -13.85 -18.49 22.65
CA ILE A 183 -14.88 -17.44 22.83
C ILE A 183 -16.22 -17.88 22.23
N PHE A 184 -16.21 -18.55 21.07
CA PHE A 184 -17.42 -18.86 20.31
C PHE A 184 -17.72 -20.37 20.22
N GLY A 185 -16.89 -21.23 20.81
CA GLY A 185 -17.13 -22.68 20.93
C GLY A 185 -16.92 -23.51 19.67
N THR A 186 -17.03 -22.90 18.48
CA THR A 186 -16.87 -23.59 17.18
C THR A 186 -16.05 -22.76 16.19
N ILE A 187 -15.25 -23.44 15.38
CA ILE A 187 -14.44 -22.82 14.32
C ILE A 187 -15.26 -22.86 13.03
N ASN A 188 -15.75 -21.71 12.59
CA ASN A 188 -16.44 -21.54 11.32
C ASN A 188 -16.15 -20.14 10.75
N VAL A 189 -16.41 -19.94 9.46
CA VAL A 189 -16.09 -18.67 8.75
C VAL A 189 -16.77 -17.47 9.42
N THR A 190 -18.00 -17.64 9.94
CA THR A 190 -18.75 -16.57 10.60
C THR A 190 -18.13 -16.13 11.91
N ASN A 191 -17.69 -17.07 12.76
CA ASN A 191 -17.07 -16.78 14.04
C ASN A 191 -15.63 -16.25 13.85
N LEU A 192 -14.94 -16.70 12.80
CA LEU A 192 -13.64 -16.17 12.41
C LEU A 192 -13.72 -14.70 11.98
N ALA A 193 -14.86 -14.29 11.42
CA ALA A 193 -15.16 -12.91 11.05
C ALA A 193 -15.68 -12.06 12.22
N GLU A 194 -15.56 -12.52 13.47
CA GLU A 194 -15.91 -11.72 14.65
C GLU A 194 -14.71 -10.89 15.15
N PRO A 195 -14.91 -9.60 15.53
CA PRO A 195 -13.80 -8.72 15.86
C PRO A 195 -13.00 -9.16 17.08
N TYR A 196 -13.62 -9.83 18.06
CA TYR A 196 -12.88 -10.33 19.24
C TYR A 196 -11.81 -11.36 18.85
N SER A 197 -12.11 -12.22 17.89
CA SER A 197 -11.14 -13.21 17.41
C SER A 197 -9.96 -12.52 16.70
N ALA A 198 -10.26 -11.53 15.86
CA ALA A 198 -9.26 -10.79 15.08
C ALA A 198 -8.37 -9.88 15.94
N VAL A 199 -8.91 -9.27 17.01
CA VAL A 199 -8.11 -8.44 17.92
C VAL A 199 -7.10 -9.31 18.69
N CYS A 200 -7.53 -10.47 19.17
CA CYS A 200 -6.63 -11.39 19.88
C CYS A 200 -5.45 -11.83 19.01
N SER A 201 -5.68 -12.13 17.72
CA SER A 201 -4.60 -12.50 16.81
C SER A 201 -3.69 -11.33 16.48
N GLY A 202 -4.24 -10.15 16.17
CA GLY A 202 -3.46 -8.95 15.85
C GLY A 202 -2.52 -8.54 16.99
N VAL A 203 -3.04 -8.50 18.23
CA VAL A 203 -2.24 -8.16 19.43
C VAL A 203 -1.16 -9.22 19.68
N THR A 204 -1.50 -10.50 19.58
CA THR A 204 -0.54 -11.59 19.77
C THR A 204 0.57 -11.54 18.71
N GLY A 205 0.21 -11.45 17.44
CA GLY A 205 1.17 -11.40 16.34
C GLY A 205 2.13 -10.21 16.45
N LEU A 206 1.60 -9.03 16.76
CA LEU A 206 2.38 -7.80 16.91
C LEU A 206 3.36 -7.88 18.09
N ILE A 207 2.90 -8.29 19.28
CA ILE A 207 3.72 -8.34 20.48
C ILE A 207 4.78 -9.44 20.38
N PHE A 208 4.36 -10.67 20.08
CA PHE A 208 5.29 -11.80 20.06
C PHE A 208 6.29 -11.71 18.91
N SER A 209 5.90 -11.18 17.75
CA SER A 209 6.87 -10.94 16.67
C SER A 209 7.94 -9.94 17.10
N GLY A 210 7.56 -8.83 17.75
CA GLY A 210 8.50 -7.84 18.26
C GLY A 210 9.46 -8.43 19.29
N ILE A 211 8.93 -9.18 20.27
CA ILE A 211 9.73 -9.83 21.31
C ILE A 211 10.74 -10.81 20.70
N ILE A 212 10.30 -11.70 19.80
CA ILE A 212 11.19 -12.70 19.17
C ILE A 212 12.27 -12.01 18.34
N THR A 213 11.91 -10.99 17.57
CA THR A 213 12.85 -10.22 16.76
C THR A 213 13.95 -9.60 17.62
N ILE A 214 13.58 -9.02 18.76
CA ILE A 214 14.50 -8.41 19.72
C ILE A 214 15.37 -9.47 20.39
N LEU A 215 14.77 -10.54 20.93
CA LEU A 215 15.50 -11.59 21.64
C LEU A 215 16.54 -12.28 20.75
N VAL A 216 16.17 -12.66 19.53
CA VAL A 216 17.09 -13.31 18.58
C VAL A 216 18.20 -12.34 18.14
N SER A 217 17.87 -11.06 17.95
CA SER A 217 18.87 -10.06 17.58
C SER A 217 19.80 -9.67 18.73
N LEU A 218 19.33 -9.71 19.98
CA LEU A 218 20.20 -9.52 21.16
C LEU A 218 21.09 -10.74 21.42
N ALA A 219 20.66 -11.95 21.09
CA ALA A 219 21.47 -13.16 21.26
C ALA A 219 22.73 -13.17 20.37
N LYS A 220 22.65 -12.57 19.18
CA LYS A 220 23.81 -12.44 18.28
C LYS A 220 23.78 -11.11 17.52
N PRO A 221 24.11 -9.97 18.16
CA PRO A 221 23.93 -8.66 17.55
C PRO A 221 24.73 -8.52 16.27
N ALA A 222 24.08 -8.04 15.21
CA ALA A 222 24.78 -7.60 14.00
C ALA A 222 25.41 -6.23 14.23
N ASN A 223 26.30 -5.81 13.33
CA ASN A 223 26.78 -4.42 13.26
C ASN A 223 26.56 -3.93 11.84
N TYR A 224 25.34 -3.48 11.55
CA TYR A 224 25.01 -2.93 10.24
C TYR A 224 25.30 -1.42 10.22
N ASP A 225 26.17 -1.00 9.31
CA ASP A 225 26.33 0.41 8.97
C ASP A 225 25.32 0.77 7.87
N PHE A 226 24.41 1.68 8.16
CA PHE A 226 23.41 2.19 7.22
C PHE A 226 24.02 3.01 6.06
N SER A 227 25.33 2.91 5.79
CA SER A 227 26.02 3.63 4.70
C SER A 227 25.47 3.25 3.33
N GLY A 228 25.20 1.97 3.10
CA GLY A 228 24.57 1.50 1.86
C GLY A 228 23.21 2.15 1.62
N THR A 229 22.33 2.17 2.63
CA THR A 229 21.01 2.84 2.55
C THR A 229 21.14 4.35 2.33
N ARG A 230 22.19 4.98 2.85
CA ARG A 230 22.50 6.41 2.63
C ARG A 230 23.10 6.70 1.25
N ALA A 231 23.70 5.69 0.62
CA ALA A 231 24.34 5.78 -0.70
C ALA A 231 23.44 5.30 -1.84
N ILE A 232 22.21 4.86 -1.54
CA ILE A 232 21.14 4.73 -2.55
C ILE A 232 20.89 6.14 -3.07
N VAL A 233 21.56 6.49 -4.15
CA VAL A 233 21.16 7.60 -5.01
C VAL A 233 19.71 7.30 -5.36
N MET A 234 18.79 8.19 -4.97
CA MET A 234 17.44 8.18 -5.53
C MET A 234 17.64 8.25 -7.04
N TYR A 235 17.43 7.14 -7.75
CA TYR A 235 17.24 7.17 -9.20
C TYR A 235 15.87 7.84 -9.43
N ASP A 236 15.79 9.14 -9.15
CA ASP A 236 14.95 9.98 -9.99
C ASP A 236 15.72 10.11 -11.32
N ASP A 237 14.98 9.99 -12.41
CA ASP A 237 15.42 10.13 -13.81
C ASP A 237 16.06 8.90 -14.47
N VAL A 238 15.29 7.81 -14.65
CA VAL A 238 15.27 7.12 -15.97
C VAL A 238 13.86 6.56 -16.26
N GLU A 239 12.88 7.43 -16.48
CA GLU A 239 11.73 7.12 -17.34
C GLU A 239 11.70 8.10 -18.51
N THR A 240 12.65 7.99 -19.43
CA THR A 240 12.46 8.53 -20.79
C THR A 240 13.34 7.80 -21.82
N GLU A 241 13.05 6.54 -22.11
CA GLU A 241 13.24 5.93 -23.44
C GLU A 241 12.22 4.77 -23.50
N GLY A 242 11.23 4.66 -24.37
CA GLY A 242 10.89 5.33 -25.63
C GLY A 242 10.06 4.28 -26.38
N ILE A 243 8.75 4.53 -26.54
CA ILE A 243 7.91 3.73 -27.43
C ILE A 243 8.19 4.23 -28.85
N GLY A 244 8.77 3.37 -29.70
CA GLY A 244 8.99 3.61 -31.12
C GLY A 244 9.68 2.41 -31.79
N GLU A 245 8.96 1.72 -32.67
CA GLU A 245 9.29 0.45 -33.31
C GLU A 245 10.38 0.48 -34.39
N ASP A 246 11.04 -0.68 -34.54
CA ASP A 246 11.49 -1.37 -35.76
C ASP A 246 12.45 -0.71 -36.78
N SER A 247 13.67 -1.29 -36.93
CA SER A 247 13.96 -2.38 -37.89
C SER A 247 15.44 -2.45 -38.34
N LYS A 248 15.97 -3.68 -38.28
CA LYS A 248 16.96 -4.36 -39.16
C LYS A 248 18.47 -4.09 -39.05
N SER A 249 19.12 -5.10 -38.43
CA SER A 249 20.01 -6.09 -39.08
C SER A 249 21.51 -5.81 -39.26
N SER A 250 22.28 -6.81 -38.76
CA SER A 250 23.58 -7.34 -39.23
C SER A 250 24.82 -6.44 -39.06
N SER A 251 26.01 -6.90 -38.67
CA SER A 251 26.58 -8.23 -38.42
C SER A 251 27.99 -8.04 -37.81
N SER A 252 28.48 -9.10 -37.16
CA SER A 252 29.87 -9.57 -37.02
C SER A 252 30.83 -9.02 -35.94
N ARG A 253 31.06 -9.89 -34.93
CA ARG A 253 32.33 -10.52 -34.46
C ARG A 253 33.49 -9.55 -34.08
N GLN A 254 34.16 -9.61 -32.92
CA GLN A 254 35.03 -10.71 -32.46
C GLN A 254 35.75 -10.31 -31.14
N ASN A 255 35.62 -11.15 -30.10
CA ASN A 255 36.64 -11.71 -29.18
C ASN A 255 37.81 -10.84 -28.59
N LYS A 256 37.90 -10.73 -27.25
CA LYS A 256 38.89 -11.39 -26.34
C LYS A 256 39.16 -10.66 -24.99
N ASP A 257 39.19 -11.47 -23.94
CA ASP A 257 40.11 -11.54 -22.78
C ASP A 257 40.32 -10.36 -21.78
N ALA A 258 39.88 -10.64 -20.54
CA ALA A 258 40.63 -10.60 -19.26
C ALA A 258 41.10 -9.29 -18.56
N ASN A 259 40.63 -9.18 -17.31
CA ASN A 259 41.27 -8.68 -16.06
C ASN A 259 41.46 -7.17 -15.75
N VAL A 260 40.75 -6.78 -14.66
CA VAL A 260 41.23 -6.08 -13.44
C VAL A 260 41.58 -4.58 -13.50
N SER A 261 40.78 -3.84 -12.70
CA SER A 261 41.06 -2.63 -11.92
C SER A 261 41.30 -1.26 -12.59
N ASP A 262 40.50 -0.33 -12.07
CA ASP A 262 40.85 1.02 -11.63
C ASP A 262 40.44 2.22 -12.50
N VAL A 263 40.04 3.24 -11.73
CA VAL A 263 39.51 4.59 -11.95
C VAL A 263 39.86 5.29 -13.27
N GLY A 264 38.87 6.02 -13.80
CA GLY A 264 39.09 6.99 -14.88
C GLY A 264 37.90 7.95 -15.07
N SER A 265 37.79 8.95 -14.20
CA SER A 265 37.02 10.17 -14.45
C SER A 265 37.67 10.99 -15.57
N ALA A 266 36.90 11.54 -16.51
CA ALA A 266 37.32 12.65 -17.37
C ALA A 266 36.08 13.36 -17.97
N PRO A 267 36.15 14.67 -18.30
CA PRO A 267 35.19 15.65 -17.78
C PRO A 267 34.45 16.50 -18.85
N SER A 268 33.66 17.44 -18.33
CA SER A 268 33.10 18.68 -18.96
C SER A 268 31.85 18.50 -19.82
N SER A 269 30.84 19.37 -19.82
CA SER A 269 30.44 20.53 -19.01
C SER A 269 29.17 21.02 -19.70
N ASP A 270 28.04 21.12 -19.00
CA ASP A 270 27.03 22.16 -19.25
C ASP A 270 25.98 22.16 -18.14
N ALA A 271 25.53 23.35 -17.81
CA ALA A 271 24.97 23.75 -16.53
C ALA A 271 23.63 23.08 -16.17
N VAL A 272 23.61 22.37 -15.04
CA VAL A 272 22.39 22.09 -14.27
C VAL A 272 22.64 22.54 -12.83
N LEU A 273 21.77 23.40 -12.33
CA LEU A 273 21.78 23.94 -10.97
C LEU A 273 22.03 22.82 -9.94
N PRO A 274 22.98 22.95 -9.00
CA PRO A 274 23.05 22.04 -7.87
C PRO A 274 21.84 22.34 -6.99
N ARG A 275 20.80 21.49 -7.00
CA ARG A 275 19.86 21.44 -5.87
C ARG A 275 20.73 21.20 -4.64
N ALA A 276 20.85 22.23 -3.81
CA ALA A 276 21.71 22.24 -2.64
C ALA A 276 21.53 20.92 -1.89
N ALA A 277 22.62 20.20 -1.68
CA ALA A 277 22.61 19.02 -0.82
C ALA A 277 21.97 19.44 0.50
N VAL A 278 20.70 19.06 0.70
CA VAL A 278 19.94 19.49 1.87
C VAL A 278 20.74 19.11 3.10
N ASP A 279 21.04 20.11 3.94
CA ASP A 279 21.92 19.93 5.08
C ASP A 279 21.37 18.79 5.96
N ARG A 280 22.22 17.81 6.28
CA ARG A 280 21.82 16.59 7.02
C ARG A 280 21.18 16.94 8.35
N ALA A 281 21.61 18.05 8.97
CA ALA A 281 21.05 18.53 10.21
C ALA A 281 19.59 19.01 10.04
N GLU A 282 19.27 19.65 8.91
CA GLU A 282 17.91 20.07 8.57
C GLU A 282 17.01 18.87 8.29
N LEU A 283 17.49 17.90 7.51
CA LEU A 283 16.75 16.67 7.21
C LEU A 283 16.39 15.88 8.49
N MET A 284 17.36 15.75 9.41
CA MET A 284 17.13 15.11 10.71
C MET A 284 16.16 15.89 11.60
N ARG A 285 16.16 17.23 11.51
CA ARG A 285 15.21 18.07 12.26
C ARG A 285 13.79 17.88 11.74
N ILE A 286 13.60 17.83 10.42
CA ILE A 286 12.31 17.56 9.78
C ILE A 286 11.83 16.15 10.14
N PHE A 287 12.70 15.15 10.01
CA PHE A 287 12.38 13.76 10.36
C PHE A 287 11.95 13.61 11.83
N LYS A 288 12.67 14.21 12.78
CA LYS A 288 12.30 14.16 14.21
C LYS A 288 10.94 14.79 14.47
N ARG A 289 10.62 15.92 13.82
CA ARG A 289 9.30 16.55 13.93
C ARG A 289 8.21 15.67 13.35
N ALA A 290 8.41 15.16 12.13
CA ALA A 290 7.48 14.26 11.45
C ALA A 290 7.23 12.99 12.28
N MET A 291 8.29 12.38 12.82
CA MET A 291 8.20 11.22 13.71
C MET A 291 7.32 11.51 14.93
N TRP A 292 7.53 12.64 15.60
CA TRP A 292 6.71 13.04 16.76
C TRP A 292 5.25 13.25 16.39
N TYR A 293 4.95 13.88 15.25
CA TYR A 293 3.57 14.04 14.78
C TYR A 293 2.91 12.69 14.46
N CYS A 294 3.61 11.81 13.74
CA CYS A 294 3.13 10.46 13.45
C CYS A 294 2.88 9.65 14.72
N LEU A 295 3.84 9.66 15.65
CA LEU A 295 3.74 8.93 16.91
C LEU A 295 2.58 9.47 17.77
N ALA A 296 2.47 10.80 17.92
CA ALA A 296 1.39 11.41 18.68
C ALA A 296 0.03 11.06 18.09
N LEU A 297 -0.12 11.15 16.76
CA LEU A 297 -1.36 10.83 16.07
C LEU A 297 -1.72 9.34 16.20
N THR A 298 -0.75 8.44 16.06
CA THR A 298 -0.95 7.00 16.28
C THR A 298 -1.35 6.69 17.72
N VAL A 299 -0.73 7.34 18.72
CA VAL A 299 -1.10 7.15 20.14
C VAL A 299 -2.49 7.70 20.42
N ILE A 300 -2.83 8.88 19.91
CA ILE A 300 -4.14 9.51 20.14
C ILE A 300 -5.25 8.64 19.53
N VAL A 301 -5.15 8.31 18.24
CA VAL A 301 -6.21 7.60 17.51
C VAL A 301 -6.21 6.10 17.85
N GLY A 302 -5.05 5.50 18.06
CA GLY A 302 -4.90 4.06 18.28
C GLY A 302 -5.04 3.61 19.73
N ILE A 303 -4.76 4.50 20.70
CA ILE A 303 -4.76 4.15 22.14
C ILE A 303 -5.71 5.07 22.90
N VAL A 304 -5.46 6.38 22.91
CA VAL A 304 -6.13 7.34 23.80
C VAL A 304 -7.63 7.44 23.53
N VAL A 305 -8.08 7.37 22.29
CA VAL A 305 -9.50 7.41 21.93
C VAL A 305 -10.21 6.07 22.21
N PRO A 306 -9.75 4.92 21.66
CA PRO A 306 -10.50 3.67 21.78
C PRO A 306 -10.46 3.07 23.18
N LEU A 307 -9.38 3.25 23.95
CA LEU A 307 -9.19 2.58 25.24
C LEU A 307 -10.18 3.08 26.32
N PRO A 308 -10.41 4.39 26.52
CA PRO A 308 -11.47 4.88 27.40
C PRO A 308 -12.87 4.49 26.93
N MET A 309 -13.13 4.49 25.61
CA MET A 309 -14.44 4.04 25.08
C MET A 309 -14.71 2.58 25.40
N PHE A 310 -13.68 1.74 25.30
CA PHE A 310 -13.77 0.33 25.63
C PHE A 310 -14.02 0.12 27.12
N PHE A 311 -13.24 0.76 28.00
CA PHE A 311 -13.43 0.61 29.45
C PHE A 311 -14.75 1.20 29.96
N ALA A 312 -15.22 2.30 29.36
CA ALA A 312 -16.51 2.89 29.69
C ALA A 312 -17.71 2.17 29.05
N GLN A 313 -17.48 1.14 28.22
CA GLN A 313 -18.51 0.46 27.42
C GLN A 313 -19.44 1.47 26.71
N TYR A 314 -18.85 2.55 26.17
CA TYR A 314 -19.59 3.70 25.69
C TYR A 314 -20.36 3.36 24.41
N THR A 315 -21.66 3.61 24.41
CA THR A 315 -22.50 3.51 23.21
C THR A 315 -22.53 4.86 22.49
N PHE A 316 -22.26 4.86 21.18
CA PHE A 316 -22.19 6.10 20.39
C PHE A 316 -23.53 6.85 20.41
N SER A 317 -23.55 8.01 21.06
CA SER A 317 -24.67 8.97 20.91
C SER A 317 -24.75 9.49 19.47
N LYS A 318 -25.96 9.82 19.02
CA LYS A 318 -26.21 10.38 17.68
C LYS A 318 -25.37 11.64 17.41
N SER A 319 -25.22 12.52 18.39
CA SER A 319 -24.43 13.75 18.24
C SER A 319 -22.93 13.45 18.14
N PHE A 320 -22.45 12.50 18.95
CA PHE A 320 -21.05 12.09 18.94
C PHE A 320 -20.67 11.37 17.64
N TYR A 321 -21.54 10.49 17.15
CA TYR A 321 -21.38 9.82 15.86
C TYR A 321 -21.33 10.84 14.70
N LYS A 322 -22.23 11.83 14.69
CA LYS A 322 -22.21 12.91 13.68
C LYS A 322 -20.90 13.70 13.70
N PHE A 323 -20.38 14.04 14.89
CA PHE A 323 -19.10 14.73 15.02
C PHE A 323 -17.95 13.90 14.43
N TRP A 324 -17.89 12.61 14.76
CA TRP A 324 -16.86 11.72 14.22
C TRP A 324 -16.93 11.57 12.70
N VAL A 325 -18.14 11.39 12.15
CA VAL A 325 -18.35 11.32 10.69
C VAL A 325 -17.96 12.64 10.01
N ALA A 326 -18.29 13.79 10.60
CA ALA A 326 -17.87 15.08 10.05
C ALA A 326 -16.34 15.23 10.05
N CYS A 327 -15.67 14.84 11.14
CA CYS A 327 -14.21 14.88 11.22
C CYS A 327 -13.55 13.98 10.18
N THR A 328 -14.05 12.77 9.95
CA THR A 328 -13.49 11.86 8.95
C THR A 328 -13.72 12.35 7.52
N ILE A 329 -14.86 12.98 7.23
CA ILE A 329 -15.11 13.62 5.92
C ILE A 329 -14.16 14.78 5.69
N ILE A 330 -13.99 15.68 6.67
CA ILE A 330 -13.06 16.82 6.56
C ILE A 330 -11.64 16.32 6.38
N TRP A 331 -11.22 15.34 7.18
CA TRP A 331 -9.89 14.72 7.04
C TRP A 331 -9.70 14.15 5.64
N ALA A 332 -10.63 13.33 5.15
CA ALA A 332 -10.53 12.72 3.83
C ALA A 332 -10.48 13.76 2.72
N ALA A 333 -11.28 14.84 2.82
CA ALA A 333 -11.27 15.94 1.88
C ALA A 333 -9.92 16.70 1.89
N MET A 334 -9.41 17.09 3.06
CA MET A 334 -8.11 17.76 3.18
C MET A 334 -6.97 16.88 2.67
N SER A 335 -6.96 15.60 3.04
CA SER A 335 -5.96 14.65 2.56
C SER A 335 -6.03 14.46 1.05
N GLY A 336 -7.24 14.36 0.48
CA GLY A 336 -7.42 14.25 -0.98
C GLY A 336 -6.94 15.49 -1.71
N ILE A 337 -7.31 16.68 -1.23
CA ILE A 337 -6.85 17.97 -1.78
C ILE A 337 -5.33 18.03 -1.73
N PHE A 338 -4.71 17.68 -0.59
CA PHE A 338 -3.27 17.69 -0.45
C PHE A 338 -2.58 16.71 -1.42
N CYS A 339 -3.02 15.45 -1.46
CA CYS A 339 -2.39 14.43 -2.33
C CYS A 339 -2.61 14.66 -3.83
N ILE A 340 -3.67 15.37 -4.23
CA ILE A 340 -3.95 15.67 -5.64
C ILE A 340 -3.29 16.98 -6.08
N ILE A 341 -3.45 18.04 -5.29
CA ILE A 341 -3.00 19.39 -5.69
C ILE A 341 -1.50 19.57 -5.47
N LEU A 342 -0.94 19.06 -4.37
CA LEU A 342 0.47 19.30 -4.04
C LEU A 342 1.42 18.76 -5.13
N PRO A 343 1.31 17.50 -5.59
CA PRO A 343 2.21 17.00 -6.63
C PRO A 343 2.06 17.77 -7.95
N VAL A 344 0.83 18.10 -8.34
CA VAL A 344 0.56 18.90 -9.55
C VAL A 344 1.17 20.31 -9.44
N TRP A 345 1.10 20.91 -8.26
CA TRP A 345 1.65 22.23 -8.02
C TRP A 345 3.18 22.21 -8.00
N GLU A 346 3.81 21.21 -7.37
CA GLU A 346 5.28 21.06 -7.36
C GLU A 346 5.84 20.80 -8.77
N SER A 347 5.21 19.91 -9.54
CA SER A 347 5.62 19.55 -10.90
C SER A 347 5.22 20.58 -11.98
N ARG A 348 4.61 21.73 -11.61
CA ARG A 348 4.11 22.72 -12.59
C ARG A 348 5.18 23.21 -13.57
N VAL A 349 6.42 23.32 -13.12
CA VAL A 349 7.55 23.81 -13.95
C VAL A 349 7.96 22.72 -14.95
N GLU A 350 8.09 21.48 -14.49
CA GLU A 350 8.43 20.31 -15.31
C GLU A 350 7.35 20.04 -16.36
N ILE A 351 6.07 20.08 -15.96
CA ILE A 351 4.92 19.99 -16.88
C ILE A 351 4.98 21.11 -17.92
N GLY A 352 5.35 22.34 -17.51
CA GLY A 352 5.53 23.46 -18.42
C GLY A 352 6.65 23.25 -19.45
N ILE A 353 7.77 22.64 -19.05
CA ILE A 353 8.88 22.31 -19.94
C ILE A 353 8.47 21.22 -20.95
N ILE A 354 7.85 20.14 -20.49
CA ILE A 354 7.40 19.03 -21.34
C ILE A 354 6.34 19.53 -22.32
N MET A 355 5.35 20.28 -21.84
CA MET A 355 4.30 20.85 -22.68
C MET A 355 4.85 21.87 -23.68
N GLY A 356 5.86 22.66 -23.29
CA GLY A 356 6.58 23.56 -24.20
C GLY A 356 7.40 22.80 -25.25
N GLY A 357 8.05 21.70 -24.88
CA GLY A 357 8.76 20.80 -25.79
C GLY A 357 7.83 20.11 -26.77
N ALA A 358 6.72 19.53 -26.29
CA ALA A 358 5.69 18.92 -27.11
C ALA A 358 5.05 19.94 -28.07
N CYS A 359 4.78 21.16 -27.60
CA CYS A 359 4.25 22.24 -28.43
C CYS A 359 5.24 22.64 -29.53
N ARG A 360 6.53 22.77 -29.21
CA ARG A 360 7.59 23.04 -30.22
C ARG A 360 7.72 21.91 -31.24
N MET A 361 7.63 20.66 -30.80
CA MET A 361 7.71 19.48 -31.67
C MET A 361 6.49 19.38 -32.60
N LEU A 362 5.29 19.76 -32.12
CA LEU A 362 4.08 19.84 -32.94
C LEU A 362 4.08 21.04 -33.90
N LEU A 363 4.78 22.13 -33.57
CA LEU A 363 4.91 23.32 -34.41
C LEU A 363 6.03 23.22 -35.47
N GLN A 364 7.03 22.36 -35.26
CA GLN A 364 8.05 22.07 -36.27
C GLN A 364 7.49 21.12 -37.33
N ARG A 365 7.15 21.67 -38.50
CA ARG A 365 6.88 20.87 -39.71
C ARG A 365 8.16 20.09 -40.10
N PRO A 366 8.04 18.87 -40.66
CA PRO A 366 9.21 18.10 -41.09
C PRO A 366 10.04 18.93 -42.07
N GLN A 367 11.29 19.24 -41.70
CA GLN A 367 12.25 19.77 -42.67
C GLN A 367 12.51 18.69 -43.71
N GLU A 368 12.17 18.95 -44.98
CA GLU A 368 12.53 18.09 -46.10
C GLU A 368 14.05 17.90 -46.10
N ARG A 369 14.49 16.63 -46.07
CA ARG A 369 15.90 16.26 -46.25
C ARG A 369 16.33 16.78 -47.63
N PRO A 370 17.38 17.62 -47.72
CA PRO A 370 17.91 17.99 -49.03
C PRO A 370 18.49 16.73 -49.68
N THR A 371 17.96 16.38 -50.84
CA THR A 371 18.50 15.38 -51.77
C THR A 371 19.92 15.80 -52.12
N GLN A 372 20.92 15.06 -51.62
CA GLN A 372 22.28 15.18 -52.16
C GLN A 372 22.27 14.54 -53.55
N GLN A 373 22.55 15.37 -54.56
CA GLN A 373 22.86 14.96 -55.94
C GLN A 373 24.31 14.54 -56.06
#